data_AF-A0AAD7J6W8-F1
#
_entry.id   AF-A0AAD7J6W8-F1
#
_cell.length_a   1.000
_cell.length_b   1.000
_cell.length_c   1.000
_cell.angle_alpha   90.00
_cell.angle_beta   90.00
_cell.angle_gamma   90.00
#
_symmetry.space_group_name_H-M   'P 1'
#
loop_
_entity.id
_entity.type
_entity.pdbx_description
1 polymer ?
#
loop_
_entity_poly.entity_id
_entity_poly.type
_entity_poly.pdbx_seq_one_letter_code
_entity_poly.pdbx_strand_id
1 'polypeptide(L)'
;MQEPKSRTECEFGMCPLQDYSSDEEIDLARKSLMRCSMCKNRFYCSPKCQKSDWKEHKWNCSALPVGGLPAATVVEINNEFKTEVKHVVAILKEVAAALKDEKKKLSAPMLSPLLKIPSELPDCLRYKRAIQDSDKFKYRLPIVTACRLLLVEYVSALDEAPRQEYEDFFASMLLPTSFCEMYGPKIAGRPADLSPGEYAMLSQVMPMWVMPAIERAKAGKKEEVGKEAVEENAGEQNEGMRWVWLAVMLKRVYNAKSG
;
A
#
# COMPACT_ATOMS: atom_id res chain seq x y z
N MET A 1 14.68 -15.06 -9.70
CA MET A 1 13.75 -15.71 -8.77
C MET A 1 14.31 -15.49 -7.37
N GLN A 2 13.78 -14.54 -6.58
CA GLN A 2 14.23 -14.39 -5.19
C GLN A 2 13.90 -15.69 -4.44
N GLU A 3 14.91 -16.32 -3.84
CA GLU A 3 14.67 -17.42 -2.92
C GLU A 3 13.83 -16.91 -1.74
N PRO A 4 12.77 -17.64 -1.33
CA PRO A 4 11.98 -17.22 -0.18
C PRO A 4 12.89 -17.19 1.04
N LYS A 5 12.94 -16.04 1.75
CA LYS A 5 13.67 -15.91 3.02
C LYS A 5 13.33 -17.11 3.91
N SER A 6 14.34 -17.88 4.32
CA SER A 6 14.15 -18.93 5.32
C SER A 6 13.88 -18.25 6.66
N ARG A 7 12.60 -18.00 6.97
CA ARG A 7 12.23 -17.52 8.30
C ARG A 7 12.42 -18.66 9.29
N THR A 8 13.09 -18.38 10.40
CA THR A 8 13.38 -19.36 11.48
C THR A 8 12.44 -19.22 12.67
N GLU A 9 11.50 -18.26 12.63
CA GLU A 9 10.63 -17.92 13.76
C GLU A 9 9.15 -17.84 13.37
N CYS A 10 8.29 -18.21 14.32
CA CYS A 10 6.86 -18.01 14.22
C CYS A 10 6.55 -16.51 14.32
N GLU A 11 5.75 -16.00 13.38
CA GLU A 11 5.51 -14.55 13.32
C GLU A 11 4.32 -14.11 14.19
N PHE A 12 3.61 -15.04 14.82
CA PHE A 12 2.54 -14.65 15.74
C PHE A 12 3.17 -14.02 16.99
N GLY A 13 2.95 -12.72 17.20
CA GLY A 13 3.63 -11.96 18.25
C GLY A 13 3.41 -12.47 19.67
N MET A 14 2.33 -13.22 19.91
CA MET A 14 2.04 -13.89 21.20
C MET A 14 2.21 -15.41 21.09
N CYS A 15 3.21 -15.87 20.34
CA CYS A 15 3.45 -17.28 20.15
C CYS A 15 3.81 -17.94 21.51
N PRO A 16 3.07 -18.99 21.93
CA PRO A 16 3.36 -19.70 23.17
C PRO A 16 4.58 -20.61 23.04
N LEU A 17 5.46 -20.41 22.05
CA LEU A 17 6.71 -21.18 21.94
C LEU A 17 7.61 -21.01 23.18
N GLN A 18 7.41 -19.93 23.94
CA GLN A 18 8.05 -19.71 25.23
C GLN A 18 7.49 -20.62 26.35
N ASP A 19 6.32 -21.23 26.15
CA ASP A 19 5.68 -22.11 27.14
C ASP A 19 6.08 -23.59 26.95
N TYR A 20 6.90 -23.91 25.95
CA TYR A 20 7.38 -25.27 25.73
C TYR A 20 8.45 -25.62 26.77
N SER A 21 8.32 -26.80 27.37
CA SER A 21 9.15 -27.22 28.50
C SER A 21 10.55 -27.72 28.10
N SER A 22 10.85 -27.87 26.80
CA SER A 22 12.14 -28.39 26.33
C SER A 22 12.66 -27.70 25.08
N ASP A 23 13.99 -27.56 25.01
CA ASP A 23 14.69 -26.96 23.86
C ASP A 23 14.55 -27.79 22.58
N GLU A 24 14.39 -29.11 22.69
CA GLU A 24 14.18 -30.01 21.54
C GLU A 24 12.82 -29.77 20.83
N GLU A 25 11.75 -29.50 21.59
CA GLU A 25 10.43 -29.20 21.02
C GLU A 25 10.42 -27.83 20.31
N ILE A 26 11.13 -26.85 20.85
CA ILE A 26 11.30 -25.53 20.24
C ILE A 26 12.08 -25.65 18.94
N ASP A 27 13.18 -26.41 18.93
CA ASP A 27 14.02 -26.59 17.74
C ASP A 27 13.28 -27.35 16.63
N LEU A 28 12.51 -28.39 16.99
CA LEU A 28 11.66 -29.10 16.02
C LEU A 28 10.58 -28.19 15.42
N ALA A 29 9.91 -27.37 16.24
CA ALA A 29 8.91 -26.42 15.78
C ALA A 29 9.48 -25.31 14.86
N ARG A 30 10.73 -24.89 15.11
CA ARG A 30 11.45 -23.94 14.26
C ARG A 30 11.91 -24.54 12.93
N LYS A 31 12.25 -25.85 12.91
CA LYS A 31 12.66 -26.57 11.69
C LYS A 31 11.53 -26.76 10.68
N SER A 32 10.26 -26.70 11.08
CA SER A 32 9.12 -26.95 10.19
C SER A 32 8.02 -25.89 10.29
N LEU A 33 8.36 -24.61 10.06
CA LEU A 33 7.33 -23.58 10.01
C LEU A 33 6.36 -23.78 8.84
N MET A 34 5.08 -23.70 9.15
CA MET A 34 4.00 -23.67 8.19
C MET A 34 3.88 -22.27 7.58
N ARG A 35 3.63 -22.22 6.27
CA ARG A 35 3.30 -20.96 5.57
C ARG A 35 1.80 -20.76 5.50
N CYS A 36 1.34 -19.52 5.61
CA CYS A 36 -0.04 -19.14 5.33
C CYS A 36 -0.45 -19.66 3.96
N SER A 37 -1.52 -20.45 3.86
CA SER A 37 -1.90 -21.09 2.60
C SER A 37 -2.26 -20.11 1.49
N MET A 38 -2.71 -18.90 1.85
CA MET A 38 -3.12 -17.85 0.92
C MET A 38 -1.94 -16.99 0.45
N CYS A 39 -1.29 -16.26 1.37
CA CYS A 39 -0.23 -15.34 0.99
C CYS A 39 1.14 -16.01 0.90
N LYS A 40 1.35 -17.21 1.45
CA LYS A 40 2.67 -17.87 1.56
C LYS A 40 3.80 -17.05 2.20
N ASN A 41 3.53 -15.81 2.60
CA ASN A 41 4.50 -14.85 3.09
C ASN A 41 4.58 -14.79 4.62
N ARG A 42 3.59 -15.39 5.30
CA ARG A 42 3.50 -15.43 6.76
C ARG A 42 3.79 -16.84 7.28
N PHE A 43 4.60 -16.96 8.32
CA PHE A 43 5.12 -18.23 8.86
C PHE A 43 4.66 -18.48 10.29
N TYR A 44 4.28 -19.72 10.58
CA TYR A 44 3.69 -20.13 11.85
C TYR A 44 4.23 -21.49 12.28
N CYS A 45 4.49 -21.68 13.56
CA CYS A 45 4.86 -22.99 14.09
C CYS A 45 3.68 -23.97 14.19
N SER A 46 2.43 -23.47 14.15
CA SER A 46 1.25 -24.31 14.28
C SER A 46 0.00 -23.67 13.66
N PRO A 47 -1.04 -24.46 13.35
CA PRO A 47 -2.36 -23.94 12.95
C PRO A 47 -3.00 -23.07 14.04
N LYS A 48 -2.70 -23.32 15.31
CA LYS A 48 -3.18 -22.51 16.45
C LYS A 48 -2.63 -21.08 16.35
N CYS A 49 -1.33 -20.93 16.13
CA CYS A 49 -0.70 -19.61 15.95
C CYS A 49 -1.27 -18.89 14.74
N GLN A 50 -1.45 -19.58 13.61
CA GLN A 50 -2.08 -19.00 12.41
C GLN A 50 -3.50 -18.50 12.69
N LYS A 51 -4.33 -19.31 13.39
CA LYS A 51 -5.72 -18.95 13.71
C LYS A 51 -5.79 -17.78 14.69
N SER A 52 -4.90 -17.73 15.67
CA SER A 52 -4.83 -16.62 16.64
C SER A 52 -4.43 -15.30 15.97
N ASP A 53 -3.43 -15.36 15.10
CA ASP A 53 -2.91 -14.22 14.34
C ASP A 53 -3.90 -13.70 13.27
N TRP A 54 -4.85 -14.55 12.83
CA TRP A 54 -5.81 -14.22 11.78
C TRP A 54 -6.62 -12.94 12.03
N LYS A 55 -6.85 -12.56 13.29
CA LYS A 55 -7.55 -11.32 13.65
C LYS A 55 -6.87 -10.08 13.05
N GLU A 56 -5.54 -10.11 12.93
CA GLU A 56 -4.72 -9.03 12.37
C GLU A 56 -4.23 -9.38 10.96
N HIS A 57 -3.73 -10.61 10.75
CA HIS A 57 -3.15 -11.00 9.48
C HIS A 57 -4.11 -10.89 8.29
N LYS A 58 -5.42 -11.15 8.49
CA LYS A 58 -6.40 -11.14 7.39
C LYS A 58 -6.44 -9.83 6.60
N TRP A 59 -6.06 -8.71 7.21
CA TRP A 59 -6.03 -7.39 6.54
C TRP A 59 -4.78 -7.21 5.67
N ASN A 60 -3.72 -7.94 6.00
CA ASN A 60 -2.42 -8.00 5.31
C ASN A 60 -2.29 -9.26 4.45
N CYS A 61 -3.37 -10.03 4.28
CA CYS A 61 -3.37 -11.34 3.64
C CYS A 61 -4.07 -11.30 2.28
N SER A 62 -3.28 -11.55 1.25
CA SER A 62 -3.66 -11.54 -0.16
C SER A 62 -2.78 -12.56 -0.88
N ALA A 63 -3.30 -13.15 -1.96
CA ALA A 63 -2.59 -14.22 -2.66
C ALA A 63 -1.26 -13.71 -3.21
N LEU A 64 -0.18 -14.44 -2.99
CA LEU A 64 1.02 -14.25 -3.80
C LEU A 64 0.75 -14.84 -5.19
N PRO A 65 1.19 -14.16 -6.27
CA PRO A 65 1.20 -14.80 -7.56
C PRO A 65 2.06 -16.06 -7.46
N VAL A 66 1.45 -17.22 -7.67
CA VAL A 66 2.21 -18.47 -7.76
C VAL A 66 3.09 -18.34 -9.00
N GLY A 67 4.36 -18.74 -8.90
CA GLY A 67 5.28 -18.72 -10.03
C GLY A 67 4.63 -19.39 -11.25
N GLY A 68 4.48 -18.63 -12.34
CA GLY A 68 3.78 -19.08 -13.55
C GLY A 68 2.41 -18.42 -13.80
N LEU A 69 1.87 -17.62 -12.87
CA LEU A 69 0.76 -16.75 -13.23
C LEU A 69 1.29 -15.64 -14.17
N PRO A 70 0.61 -15.36 -15.30
CA PRO A 70 0.91 -14.17 -16.06
C PRO A 70 0.80 -12.96 -15.13
N ALA A 71 1.60 -11.91 -15.41
CA ALA A 71 1.34 -10.58 -14.86
C ALA A 71 -0.17 -10.36 -14.91
N ALA A 72 -0.79 -9.92 -13.80
CA ALA A 72 -2.22 -9.67 -13.85
C ALA A 72 -2.45 -8.78 -15.05
N THR A 73 -3.43 -9.14 -15.88
CA THR A 73 -3.90 -8.26 -16.94
C THR A 73 -4.13 -6.93 -16.25
N VAL A 74 -3.23 -6.00 -16.53
CA VAL A 74 -3.26 -4.64 -16.04
C VAL A 74 -4.70 -4.20 -16.28
N VAL A 75 -5.43 -3.93 -15.20
CA VAL A 75 -6.88 -3.66 -15.26
C VAL A 75 -7.10 -2.67 -16.40
N GLU A 76 -7.96 -3.02 -17.36
CA GLU A 76 -8.15 -2.17 -18.54
C GLU A 76 -8.53 -0.75 -18.08
N ILE A 77 -7.60 0.17 -18.24
CA ILE A 77 -7.79 1.56 -17.84
C ILE A 77 -8.65 2.24 -18.89
N ASN A 78 -9.95 2.19 -18.67
CA ASN A 78 -10.92 2.93 -19.47
C ASN A 78 -11.01 4.41 -19.05
N ASN A 79 -11.76 5.20 -19.80
CA ASN A 79 -11.93 6.62 -19.54
C ASN A 79 -12.68 6.91 -18.23
N GLU A 80 -13.59 6.04 -17.81
CA GLU A 80 -14.34 6.17 -16.56
C GLU A 80 -13.39 6.05 -15.36
N PHE A 81 -12.51 5.05 -15.37
CA PHE A 81 -11.48 4.88 -14.34
C PHE A 81 -10.55 6.08 -14.27
N LYS A 82 -10.05 6.59 -15.42
CA LYS A 82 -9.21 7.81 -15.46
C LYS A 82 -9.95 9.02 -14.91
N THR A 83 -11.25 9.12 -15.17
CA THR A 83 -12.09 10.21 -14.64
C THR A 83 -12.20 10.12 -13.13
N GLU A 84 -12.42 8.92 -12.60
CA GLU A 84 -12.47 8.71 -11.15
C GLU A 84 -11.13 8.98 -10.47
N VAL A 85 -10.01 8.55 -11.06
CA VAL A 85 -8.67 8.88 -10.54
C VAL A 85 -8.47 10.40 -10.48
N LYS A 86 -8.82 11.14 -11.55
CA LYS A 86 -8.75 12.61 -11.55
C LYS A 86 -9.60 13.24 -10.46
N HIS A 87 -10.81 12.73 -10.24
CA HIS A 87 -11.69 13.17 -9.17
C HIS A 87 -11.08 12.94 -7.78
N VAL A 88 -10.54 11.75 -7.53
CA VAL A 88 -9.83 11.42 -6.29
C VAL A 88 -8.62 12.33 -6.07
N VAL A 89 -7.80 12.57 -7.10
CA VAL A 89 -6.63 13.48 -7.00
C VAL A 89 -7.08 14.89 -6.63
N ALA A 90 -8.18 15.39 -7.19
CA ALA A 90 -8.73 16.70 -6.85
C ALA A 90 -9.15 16.77 -5.37
N ILE A 91 -9.84 15.74 -4.87
CA ILE A 91 -10.21 15.63 -3.44
C ILE A 91 -8.96 15.62 -2.55
N LEU A 92 -7.96 14.80 -2.87
CA LEU A 92 -6.73 14.71 -2.08
C LEU A 92 -6.00 16.06 -2.02
N LYS A 93 -5.95 16.78 -3.15
CA LYS A 93 -5.35 18.11 -3.24
C LYS A 93 -6.07 19.13 -2.37
N GLU A 94 -7.41 19.16 -2.44
CA GLU A 94 -8.25 20.05 -1.62
C GLU A 94 -8.01 19.82 -0.13
N VAL A 95 -8.09 18.57 0.31
CA VAL A 95 -7.94 18.23 1.73
C VAL A 95 -6.50 18.45 2.19
N ALA A 96 -5.50 18.13 1.37
CA ALA A 96 -4.10 18.42 1.69
C ALA A 96 -3.84 19.92 1.85
N ALA A 97 -4.44 20.76 1.01
CA ALA A 97 -4.36 22.22 1.15
C ALA A 97 -5.00 22.69 2.47
N ALA A 98 -6.16 22.13 2.84
CA ALA A 98 -6.81 22.43 4.12
C ALA A 98 -5.97 21.98 5.34
N LEU A 99 -5.16 20.94 5.17
CA LEU A 99 -4.27 20.35 6.18
C LEU A 99 -2.83 20.88 6.14
N LYS A 100 -2.53 21.92 5.35
CA LYS A 100 -1.17 22.48 5.24
C LYS A 100 -0.62 22.98 6.57
N ASP A 101 -1.49 23.50 7.43
CA ASP A 101 -1.14 23.89 8.80
C ASP A 101 -1.25 22.68 9.74
N GLU A 102 -0.11 22.19 10.23
CA GLU A 102 -0.03 21.07 11.16
C GLU A 102 -0.67 21.38 12.52
N LYS A 103 -0.69 22.66 12.92
CA LYS A 103 -1.28 23.10 14.21
C LYS A 103 -2.80 23.19 14.14
N LYS A 104 -3.37 23.32 12.93
CA LYS A 104 -4.81 23.39 12.73
C LYS A 104 -5.47 22.07 13.12
N LYS A 105 -6.47 22.15 14.02
CA LYS A 105 -7.27 21.00 14.44
C LYS A 105 -8.10 20.47 13.26
N LEU A 106 -8.22 19.15 13.18
CA LEU A 106 -9.10 18.51 12.21
C LEU A 106 -10.56 18.88 12.50
N SER A 107 -11.32 19.14 11.45
CA SER A 107 -12.75 19.41 11.55
C SER A 107 -13.51 18.65 10.47
N ALA A 108 -14.79 18.34 10.73
CA ALA A 108 -15.62 17.62 9.78
C ALA A 108 -15.73 18.31 8.40
N PRO A 109 -15.90 19.65 8.29
CA PRO A 109 -15.94 20.31 6.99
C PRO A 109 -14.65 20.17 6.18
N MET A 110 -13.49 20.15 6.84
CA MET A 110 -12.21 19.98 6.16
C MET A 110 -12.03 18.57 5.56
N LEU A 111 -12.70 17.57 6.15
CA LEU A 111 -12.51 16.16 5.81
C LEU A 111 -13.71 15.57 5.05
N SER A 112 -14.85 16.27 4.99
CA SER A 112 -16.02 15.83 4.24
C SER A 112 -15.75 15.55 2.75
N PRO A 113 -14.82 16.23 2.05
CA PRO A 113 -14.51 15.87 0.68
C PRO A 113 -14.01 14.42 0.52
N LEU A 114 -13.30 13.86 1.51
CA LEU A 114 -12.85 12.47 1.47
C LEU A 114 -14.02 11.48 1.39
N LEU A 115 -15.17 11.82 1.97
CA LEU A 115 -16.35 10.95 1.93
C LEU A 115 -17.02 10.90 0.54
N LYS A 116 -16.57 11.74 -0.41
CA LYS A 116 -17.00 11.71 -1.80
C LYS A 116 -16.19 10.75 -2.65
N ILE A 117 -15.09 10.19 -2.12
CA ILE A 117 -14.36 9.10 -2.77
C ILE A 117 -15.28 7.87 -2.77
N PRO A 118 -15.46 7.20 -3.92
CA PRO A 118 -16.40 6.09 -4.04
C PRO A 118 -16.10 5.00 -3.02
N SER A 119 -17.12 4.58 -2.28
CA SER A 119 -17.03 3.43 -1.37
C SER A 119 -17.07 2.10 -2.13
N GLU A 120 -17.67 2.10 -3.32
CA GLU A 120 -17.81 0.93 -4.17
C GLU A 120 -16.94 1.07 -5.41
N LEU A 121 -16.13 0.04 -5.65
CA LEU A 121 -15.30 -0.07 -6.83
C LEU A 121 -15.92 -1.10 -7.79
N PRO A 122 -15.60 -1.02 -9.11
CA PRO A 122 -15.92 -2.08 -10.06
C PRO A 122 -15.50 -3.46 -9.52
N ASP A 123 -16.19 -4.52 -9.92
CA ASP A 123 -15.99 -5.86 -9.35
C ASP A 123 -14.52 -6.34 -9.40
N CYS A 124 -13.80 -6.03 -10.49
CA CYS A 124 -12.38 -6.34 -10.66
C CYS A 124 -11.46 -5.60 -9.67
N LEU A 125 -11.94 -4.50 -9.09
CA LEU A 125 -11.26 -3.64 -8.13
C LEU A 125 -11.90 -3.69 -6.74
N ARG A 126 -12.91 -4.53 -6.52
CA ARG A 126 -13.55 -4.67 -5.21
C ARG A 126 -12.59 -5.37 -4.25
N TYR A 127 -12.61 -4.98 -2.98
CA TYR A 127 -11.87 -5.73 -1.96
C TYR A 127 -12.59 -7.05 -1.65
N LYS A 128 -11.84 -8.15 -1.61
CA LYS A 128 -12.36 -9.44 -1.12
C LYS A 128 -12.60 -9.43 0.40
N ARG A 129 -12.06 -8.45 1.11
CA ARG A 129 -12.15 -8.30 2.56
C ARG A 129 -12.48 -6.85 2.92
N ALA A 130 -13.23 -6.66 4.00
CA ALA A 130 -13.43 -5.33 4.58
C ALA A 130 -12.08 -4.71 4.99
N ILE A 131 -12.10 -3.41 5.24
CA ILE A 131 -10.92 -2.69 5.75
C ILE A 131 -10.96 -2.74 7.28
N GLN A 132 -9.80 -2.89 7.91
CA GLN A 132 -9.69 -2.97 9.36
C GLN A 132 -10.34 -1.75 10.03
N ASP A 133 -11.22 -1.98 11.01
CA ASP A 133 -11.96 -0.98 11.78
C ASP A 133 -12.57 0.19 10.95
N SER A 134 -13.02 -0.08 9.72
CA SER A 134 -13.63 0.95 8.87
C SER A 134 -14.93 1.54 9.44
N ASP A 135 -15.59 0.80 10.34
CA ASP A 135 -16.73 1.24 11.15
C ASP A 135 -16.34 2.28 12.21
N LYS A 136 -15.14 2.15 12.80
CA LYS A 136 -14.65 3.08 13.84
C LYS A 136 -13.99 4.32 13.25
N PHE A 137 -13.35 4.17 12.09
CA PHE A 137 -12.58 5.21 11.44
C PHE A 137 -13.09 5.44 10.01
N LYS A 138 -14.08 6.33 9.89
CA LYS A 138 -14.84 6.56 8.64
C LYS A 138 -14.00 6.95 7.42
N TYR A 139 -12.77 7.42 7.62
CA TYR A 139 -11.87 7.83 6.53
C TYR A 139 -10.92 6.74 6.06
N ARG A 140 -10.82 5.58 6.75
CA ARG A 140 -9.94 4.49 6.31
C ARG A 140 -10.31 3.99 4.92
N LEU A 141 -11.60 3.74 4.67
CA LEU A 141 -12.06 3.25 3.38
C LEU A 141 -11.75 4.23 2.23
N PRO A 142 -12.14 5.51 2.31
CA PRO A 142 -11.74 6.50 1.30
C PRO A 142 -10.24 6.56 1.02
N ILE A 143 -9.40 6.57 2.05
CA ILE A 143 -7.94 6.70 1.89
C ILE A 143 -7.34 5.45 1.21
N VAL A 144 -7.76 4.25 1.64
CA VAL A 144 -7.29 2.99 1.03
C VAL A 144 -7.79 2.86 -0.40
N THR A 145 -9.04 3.24 -0.67
CA THR A 145 -9.57 3.32 -2.05
C THR A 145 -8.78 4.28 -2.92
N ALA A 146 -8.45 5.47 -2.42
CA ALA A 146 -7.61 6.40 -3.16
C ALA A 146 -6.24 5.79 -3.48
N CYS A 147 -5.59 5.16 -2.50
CA CYS A 147 -4.32 4.46 -2.72
C CYS A 147 -4.43 3.41 -3.84
N ARG A 148 -5.49 2.59 -3.80
CA ARG A 148 -5.72 1.55 -4.80
C ARG A 148 -5.89 2.09 -6.20
N LEU A 149 -6.73 3.11 -6.38
CA LEU A 149 -6.95 3.73 -7.68
C LEU A 149 -5.67 4.34 -8.25
N LEU A 150 -4.93 5.09 -7.43
CA LEU A 150 -3.67 5.71 -7.83
C LEU A 150 -2.59 4.67 -8.17
N LEU A 151 -2.49 3.60 -7.38
CA LEU A 151 -1.50 2.55 -7.62
C LEU A 151 -1.79 1.81 -8.91
N VAL A 152 -3.04 1.39 -9.10
CA VAL A 152 -3.45 0.68 -10.32
C VAL A 152 -3.18 1.58 -11.52
N GLU A 153 -3.57 2.85 -11.51
CA GLU A 153 -3.26 3.77 -12.60
C GLU A 153 -1.74 3.87 -12.87
N TYR A 154 -0.96 4.11 -11.82
CA TYR A 154 0.49 4.31 -11.91
C TYR A 154 1.18 3.10 -12.55
N VAL A 155 1.00 1.92 -11.95
CA VAL A 155 1.68 0.68 -12.37
C VAL A 155 1.25 0.25 -13.78
N SER A 156 -0.01 0.52 -14.13
CA SER A 156 -0.54 0.24 -15.47
C SER A 156 0.08 1.10 -16.57
N ALA A 157 0.59 2.28 -16.22
CA ALA A 157 1.22 3.21 -17.15
C ALA A 157 2.73 2.98 -17.29
N LEU A 158 3.34 2.13 -16.46
CA LEU A 158 4.78 1.87 -16.53
C LEU A 158 5.13 0.96 -17.71
N ASP A 159 6.23 1.27 -18.37
CA ASP A 159 6.92 0.34 -19.26
C ASP A 159 7.72 -0.70 -18.46
N GLU A 160 8.26 -1.70 -19.14
CA GLU A 160 8.92 -2.85 -18.50
C GLU A 160 10.12 -2.46 -17.62
N ALA A 161 11.00 -1.57 -18.10
CA ALA A 161 12.18 -1.16 -17.35
C ALA A 161 11.83 -0.38 -16.06
N PRO A 162 11.01 0.70 -16.09
CA PRO A 162 10.54 1.37 -14.87
C PRO A 162 9.75 0.46 -13.94
N ARG A 163 9.00 -0.51 -14.49
CA ARG A 163 8.30 -1.52 -13.68
C ARG A 163 9.29 -2.38 -12.89
N GLN A 164 10.38 -2.82 -13.51
CA GLN A 164 11.41 -3.61 -12.81
C GLN A 164 12.10 -2.79 -11.70
N GLU A 165 12.44 -1.52 -11.96
CA GLU A 165 13.00 -0.64 -10.92
C GLU A 165 12.04 -0.48 -9.73
N TYR A 166 10.74 -0.36 -10.02
CA TYR A 166 9.69 -0.30 -9.02
C TYR A 166 9.60 -1.59 -8.20
N GLU A 167 9.70 -2.77 -8.84
CA GLU A 167 9.78 -4.05 -8.15
C GLU A 167 10.98 -4.14 -7.21
N ASP A 168 12.16 -3.79 -7.71
CA ASP A 168 13.43 -3.88 -6.98
C ASP A 168 13.45 -2.94 -5.77
N PHE A 169 12.86 -1.75 -5.90
CA PHE A 169 12.68 -0.83 -4.79
C PHE A 169 11.89 -1.45 -3.64
N PHE A 170 10.73 -2.06 -3.92
CA PHE A 170 9.95 -2.70 -2.87
C PHE A 170 10.59 -3.97 -2.34
N ALA A 171 11.30 -4.71 -3.19
CA ALA A 171 12.00 -5.92 -2.77
C ALA A 171 13.21 -5.65 -1.85
N SER A 172 13.85 -4.49 -2.00
CA SER A 172 14.99 -4.05 -1.18
C SER A 172 14.60 -3.32 0.11
N MET A 173 13.33 -2.96 0.25
CA MET A 173 12.85 -2.17 1.39
C MET A 173 12.89 -2.97 2.70
N LEU A 174 13.63 -2.46 3.69
CA LEU A 174 13.65 -3.00 5.04
C LEU A 174 12.57 -2.30 5.89
N LEU A 175 11.45 -2.98 6.08
CA LEU A 175 10.34 -2.49 6.91
C LEU A 175 10.41 -3.06 8.33
N PRO A 176 9.91 -2.31 9.35
CA PRO A 176 9.71 -2.85 10.69
C PRO A 176 8.87 -4.13 10.65
N THR A 177 9.11 -5.06 11.58
CA THR A 177 8.37 -6.33 11.68
C THR A 177 6.88 -6.15 11.96
N SER A 178 6.48 -4.99 12.51
CA SER A 178 5.08 -4.62 12.73
C SER A 178 4.35 -4.22 11.44
N PHE A 179 5.07 -4.00 10.34
CA PHE A 179 4.50 -3.57 9.07
C PHE A 179 4.13 -4.78 8.21
N CYS A 180 3.15 -4.59 7.32
CA CYS A 180 2.86 -5.57 6.30
C CYS A 180 4.11 -5.73 5.41
N GLU A 181 4.61 -6.95 5.28
CA GLU A 181 5.69 -7.22 4.32
C GLU A 181 5.15 -7.02 2.90
N MET A 182 6.00 -6.41 2.08
CA MET A 182 5.69 -5.96 0.74
C MET A 182 6.42 -6.85 -0.26
N TYR A 183 5.70 -7.34 -1.27
CA TYR A 183 6.31 -8.17 -2.31
C TYR A 183 6.29 -7.42 -3.65
N GLY A 184 7.45 -6.86 -4.02
CA GLY A 184 7.65 -6.02 -5.21
C GLY A 184 6.99 -6.57 -6.48
N PRO A 185 7.30 -7.81 -6.92
CA PRO A 185 6.72 -8.39 -8.13
C PRO A 185 5.19 -8.45 -8.13
N LYS A 186 4.55 -8.57 -6.97
CA LYS A 186 3.08 -8.51 -6.89
C LYS A 186 2.56 -7.09 -6.93
N ILE A 187 3.23 -6.14 -6.31
CA ILE A 187 2.81 -4.73 -6.35
C ILE A 187 2.86 -4.22 -7.79
N ALA A 188 3.91 -4.57 -8.53
CA ALA A 188 4.08 -4.17 -9.92
C ALA A 188 3.30 -5.04 -10.91
N GLY A 189 3.23 -6.35 -10.69
CA GLY A 189 2.58 -7.27 -11.63
C GLY A 189 1.08 -7.43 -11.38
N ARG A 190 0.59 -7.20 -10.15
CA ARG A 190 -0.80 -7.44 -9.74
C ARG A 190 -1.30 -6.40 -8.72
N PRO A 191 -1.21 -5.09 -9.02
CA PRO A 191 -1.55 -4.04 -8.07
C PRO A 191 -2.97 -4.19 -7.54
N ALA A 192 -3.93 -4.61 -8.37
CA ALA A 192 -5.32 -4.82 -7.97
C ALA A 192 -5.53 -5.95 -6.95
N ASP A 193 -4.62 -6.92 -6.82
CA ASP A 193 -4.76 -8.07 -5.92
C ASP A 193 -4.23 -7.82 -4.50
N LEU A 194 -3.73 -6.61 -4.23
CA LEU A 194 -3.25 -6.24 -2.91
C LEU A 194 -4.39 -6.20 -1.88
N SER A 195 -4.06 -6.51 -0.63
CA SER A 195 -4.97 -6.42 0.50
C SER A 195 -5.11 -4.97 0.97
N PRO A 196 -6.18 -4.64 1.72
CA PRO A 196 -6.31 -3.32 2.34
C PRO A 196 -5.10 -2.85 3.14
N GLY A 197 -4.47 -3.77 3.88
CA GLY A 197 -3.29 -3.48 4.69
C GLY A 197 -2.04 -3.22 3.86
N GLU A 198 -1.86 -3.90 2.72
CA GLU A 198 -0.79 -3.59 1.76
C GLU A 198 -0.97 -2.18 1.18
N TYR A 199 -2.19 -1.76 0.81
CA TYR A 199 -2.45 -0.39 0.36
C TYR A 199 -2.23 0.67 1.45
N ALA A 200 -2.66 0.38 2.69
CA ALA A 200 -2.40 1.27 3.82
C ALA A 200 -0.89 1.40 4.07
N MET A 201 -0.11 0.34 3.83
CA MET A 201 1.35 0.38 3.90
C MET A 201 1.95 1.17 2.75
N LEU A 202 1.54 0.92 1.51
CA LEU A 202 1.96 1.68 0.32
C LEU A 202 1.75 3.17 0.50
N SER A 203 0.62 3.57 1.04
CA SER A 203 0.31 4.98 1.33
C SER A 203 1.36 5.66 2.24
N GLN A 204 2.09 4.90 3.06
CA GLN A 204 3.18 5.42 3.92
C GLN A 204 4.51 5.54 3.19
N VAL A 205 4.82 4.56 2.35
CA VAL A 205 6.17 4.40 1.78
C VAL A 205 6.29 4.93 0.35
N MET A 206 5.17 5.08 -0.38
CA MET A 206 5.17 5.63 -1.74
C MET A 206 5.80 7.03 -1.87
N PRO A 207 5.70 7.96 -0.90
CA PRO A 207 6.47 9.19 -0.95
C PRO A 207 7.98 8.93 -1.10
N MET A 208 8.55 7.92 -0.45
CA MET A 208 9.99 7.62 -0.56
C MET A 208 10.38 7.25 -1.99
N TRP A 209 9.48 6.61 -2.74
CA TRP A 209 9.68 6.29 -4.15
C TRP A 209 9.64 7.55 -5.05
N VAL A 210 8.68 8.45 -4.83
CA VAL A 210 8.47 9.59 -5.74
C VAL A 210 9.26 10.85 -5.38
N MET A 211 9.76 10.97 -4.15
CA MET A 211 10.48 12.16 -3.68
C MET A 211 11.72 12.51 -4.53
N PRO A 212 12.56 11.56 -4.98
CA PRO A 212 13.67 11.88 -5.87
C PRO A 212 13.22 12.58 -7.17
N ALA A 213 12.11 12.16 -7.76
CA ALA A 213 11.56 12.81 -8.96
C ALA A 213 11.03 14.23 -8.65
N ILE A 214 10.32 14.40 -7.53
CA ILE A 214 9.84 15.71 -7.07
C ILE A 214 11.01 16.68 -6.84
N GLU A 215 12.11 16.21 -6.27
CA GLU A 215 13.30 17.02 -6.00
C GLU A 215 14.02 17.44 -7.28
N ARG A 216 14.18 16.52 -8.25
CA ARG A 216 14.71 16.84 -9.58
C ARG A 216 13.87 17.89 -10.31
N ALA A 217 12.54 17.72 -10.34
CA ALA A 217 11.64 18.68 -10.97
C ALA A 217 11.70 20.08 -10.31
N LYS A 218 11.94 20.15 -8.99
CA LYS A 218 12.14 21.43 -8.28
C LYS A 218 13.50 22.07 -8.61
N ALA A 219 14.54 21.28 -8.80
CA ALA A 219 15.87 21.76 -9.17
C ALA A 219 15.89 22.32 -10.61
N GLY A 220 15.31 21.61 -11.57
CA GLY A 220 15.23 22.06 -12.98
C GLY A 220 14.50 23.41 -13.16
N LYS A 221 13.47 23.67 -12.33
CA LYS A 221 12.78 24.98 -12.30
C LYS A 221 13.65 26.16 -11.88
N LYS A 222 14.79 25.92 -11.22
CA LYS A 222 15.74 26.99 -10.87
C LYS A 222 16.74 27.29 -11.97
N GLU A 223 16.94 26.39 -12.93
CA GLU A 223 18.05 26.46 -13.89
C GLU A 223 17.64 26.75 -15.35
N GLU A 224 16.38 26.52 -15.79
CA GLU A 224 16.02 26.65 -17.22
C GLU A 224 14.87 27.60 -17.59
N VAL A 225 15.13 28.41 -18.63
CA VAL A 225 14.23 29.28 -19.38
C VAL A 225 13.93 28.60 -20.73
N GLY A 226 12.99 27.65 -20.75
CA GLY A 226 12.55 26.96 -21.97
C GLY A 226 11.16 26.33 -21.80
N LYS A 227 10.22 26.56 -22.71
CA LYS A 227 8.79 26.21 -22.52
C LYS A 227 8.50 24.69 -22.51
N GLU A 228 9.22 23.90 -23.31
CA GLU A 228 8.97 22.45 -23.44
C GLU A 228 9.44 21.66 -22.21
N ALA A 229 10.64 21.97 -21.70
CA ALA A 229 11.16 21.38 -20.45
C ALA A 229 10.28 21.72 -19.23
N VAL A 230 9.53 22.83 -19.27
CA VAL A 230 8.62 23.23 -18.18
C VAL A 230 7.36 22.36 -18.12
N GLU A 231 6.86 21.87 -19.26
CA GLU A 231 5.63 21.06 -19.30
C GLU A 231 5.86 19.61 -18.84
N GLU A 232 6.95 18.96 -19.27
CA GLU A 232 7.30 17.60 -18.84
C GLU A 232 7.58 17.53 -17.32
N ASN A 233 8.33 18.51 -16.80
CA ASN A 233 8.58 18.67 -15.35
C ASN A 233 7.31 18.95 -14.54
N ALA A 234 6.29 19.60 -15.12
CA ALA A 234 5.02 19.85 -14.45
C ALA A 234 4.18 18.56 -14.32
N GLY A 235 4.25 17.66 -15.31
CA GLY A 235 3.62 16.34 -15.28
C GLY A 235 4.16 15.47 -14.14
N GLU A 236 5.49 15.30 -14.09
CA GLU A 236 6.16 14.51 -13.04
C GLU A 236 5.95 15.07 -11.63
N GLN A 237 5.99 16.40 -11.48
CA GLN A 237 5.73 17.03 -10.20
C GLN A 237 4.29 16.78 -9.72
N ASN A 238 3.30 16.87 -10.61
CA ASN A 238 1.90 16.62 -10.26
C ASN A 238 1.68 15.14 -9.86
N GLU A 239 2.37 14.24 -10.56
CA GLU A 239 2.32 12.80 -10.31
C GLU A 239 2.91 12.44 -8.93
N GLY A 240 4.09 12.96 -8.59
CA GLY A 240 4.69 12.72 -7.27
C GLY A 240 3.85 13.33 -6.13
N MET A 241 3.26 14.52 -6.34
CA MET A 241 2.51 15.22 -5.31
C MET A 241 1.24 14.49 -4.84
N ARG A 242 0.62 13.67 -5.69
CA ARG A 242 -0.58 12.90 -5.29
C ARG A 242 -0.29 11.90 -4.18
N TRP A 243 0.89 11.27 -4.21
CA TRP A 243 1.36 10.35 -3.18
C TRP A 243 1.70 11.09 -1.88
N VAL A 244 2.26 12.30 -1.99
CA VAL A 244 2.50 13.17 -0.83
C VAL A 244 1.17 13.55 -0.17
N TRP A 245 0.15 13.95 -0.95
CA TRP A 245 -1.17 14.28 -0.40
C TRP A 245 -1.83 13.07 0.28
N LEU A 246 -1.74 11.89 -0.34
CA LEU A 246 -2.24 10.65 0.25
C LEU A 246 -1.54 10.32 1.57
N ALA A 247 -0.22 10.47 1.65
CA ALA A 247 0.54 10.25 2.88
C ALA A 247 0.15 11.24 4.00
N VAL A 248 -0.15 12.51 3.65
CA VAL A 248 -0.71 13.48 4.61
C VAL A 248 -2.06 13.00 5.16
N MET A 249 -2.96 12.49 4.29
CA MET A 249 -4.23 11.93 4.74
C MET A 249 -4.02 10.75 5.67
N LEU A 250 -3.07 9.86 5.33
CA LEU A 250 -2.82 8.71 6.16
C LEU A 250 -2.29 9.10 7.55
N LYS A 251 -1.32 10.01 7.62
CA LYS A 251 -0.72 10.48 8.87
C LYS A 251 -1.72 11.22 9.76
N ARG A 252 -2.57 12.07 9.18
CA ARG A 252 -3.44 12.97 9.95
C ARG A 252 -4.85 12.43 10.14
N VAL A 253 -5.39 11.70 9.18
CA VAL A 253 -6.83 11.43 9.06
C VAL A 253 -7.19 9.96 9.21
N TYR A 254 -6.29 9.04 8.89
CA TYR A 254 -6.59 7.60 8.83
C TYR A 254 -7.20 7.02 10.12
N ASN A 255 -6.75 7.52 11.28
CA ASN A 255 -7.26 7.10 12.59
C ASN A 255 -8.14 8.18 13.26
N ALA A 256 -8.60 9.18 12.49
CA ALA A 256 -9.55 10.15 13.00
C ALA A 256 -10.90 9.46 13.27
N LYS A 257 -11.38 9.54 14.51
CA LYS A 257 -12.69 9.02 14.90
C LYS A 257 -13.79 9.81 14.21
N SER A 258 -14.94 9.16 14.02
CA SER A 258 -16.18 9.85 13.72
C SER A 258 -16.54 10.75 14.89
N GLY A 259 -16.18 12.03 14.79
CA GLY A 259 -16.77 13.09 15.61
C GLY A 259 -18.23 13.28 15.26
#